data_AF-H7FVN2-F1
#
_entry.id   AF-H7FVN2-F1
#
_cell.length_a   1.000
_cell.length_b   1.000
_cell.length_c   1.000
_cell.angle_alpha   90.00
_cell.angle_beta   90.00
_cell.angle_gamma   90.00
#
_symmetry.space_group_name_H-M   'P 1'
#
loop_
_entity.id
_entity.type
_entity.pdbx_description
1 polymer ?
#
loop_
_entity_poly.entity_id
_entity_poly.type
_entity_poly.pdbx_seq_one_letter_code
_entity_poly.pdbx_strand_id
1 'polypeptide(L)' 'MESIQAIKPGPKPKTDEGKDDKRRRVNPENQPKHPNLKPHKHEPND' A
#
# COMPACT_ATOMS: atom_id res chain seq x y z
N MET A 1 23.44 15.03 17.55
CA MET A 1 22.60 13.82 17.34
C MET A 1 22.49 13.61 15.86
N GLU A 2 23.14 12.58 15.32
CA GLU A 2 23.04 12.27 13.89
C GLU A 2 21.68 11.61 13.63
N SER A 3 20.85 12.24 12.81
CA SER A 3 19.57 11.68 12.41
C SER A 3 19.82 10.51 11.47
N ILE A 4 19.50 9.29 11.89
CA ILE A 4 19.51 8.11 11.02
C ILE A 4 18.45 8.34 9.94
N GLN A 5 18.89 8.66 8.73
CA GLN A 5 17.99 8.74 7.58
C GLN A 5 17.60 7.31 7.20
N ALA A 6 16.38 6.90 7.56
CA ALA A 6 15.83 5.63 7.13
C ALA A 6 15.80 5.61 5.59
N ILE A 7 16.47 4.62 4.99
CA ILE A 7 16.40 4.37 3.55
C ILE A 7 14.92 4.17 3.20
N LYS A 8 14.39 5.02 2.33
CA LYS A 8 13.00 4.90 1.90
C LYS A 8 12.80 3.52 1.29
N PRO A 9 11.70 2.81 1.65
CA PRO A 9 11.41 1.52 1.05
C PRO A 9 11.33 1.66 -0.47
N GLY A 10 12.05 0.81 -1.18
CA GLY A 10 12.08 0.81 -2.64
C GLY A 10 10.71 0.50 -3.25
N PRO A 11 10.62 0.53 -4.59
CA PRO A 11 9.37 0.25 -5.31
C PRO A 11 8.74 -1.08 -4.89
N LYS A 12 7.42 -1.14 -4.91
CA LYS A 12 6.67 -2.36 -4.62
C LYS A 12 7.12 -3.47 -5.58
N PRO A 13 7.54 -4.65 -5.08
CA PRO A 13 7.97 -5.74 -5.95
C PRO A 13 6.85 -6.20 -6.87
N LYS A 14 7.26 -6.66 -8.05
CA LYS A 14 6.37 -7.25 -9.04
C LYS A 14 6.29 -8.77 -8.86
N THR A 15 5.18 -9.35 -9.27
CA THR A 15 5.03 -10.80 -9.47
C THR A 15 5.75 -11.23 -10.75
N ASP A 16 5.82 -12.54 -11.00
CA ASP A 16 6.41 -13.10 -12.23
C ASP A 16 5.68 -12.62 -13.50
N GLU A 17 4.38 -12.29 -13.38
CA GLU A 17 3.57 -11.67 -14.44
C GLU A 17 3.82 -10.14 -14.60
N GLY A 18 4.71 -9.53 -13.81
CA GLY A 18 5.01 -8.10 -13.84
C GLY A 18 3.97 -7.20 -13.16
N LYS A 19 2.95 -7.77 -12.51
CA LYS A 19 1.93 -7.00 -11.75
C LYS A 19 2.43 -6.69 -10.34
N ASP A 20 1.89 -5.66 -9.71
CA ASP A 20 2.21 -5.36 -8.31
C ASP A 20 1.81 -6.54 -7.41
N ASP A 21 2.74 -7.01 -6.56
CA ASP A 21 2.44 -8.08 -5.61
C ASP A 21 1.44 -7.59 -4.56
N LYS A 22 0.19 -8.07 -4.68
CA LYS A 22 -0.95 -7.75 -3.80
C LYS A 22 -0.72 -8.16 -2.34
N ARG A 23 0.19 -9.11 -2.07
CA ARG A 23 0.53 -9.53 -0.70
C ARG A 23 1.35 -8.48 0.06
N ARG A 24 2.07 -7.61 -0.67
CA ARG A 24 2.86 -6.53 -0.07
C ARG A 24 1.93 -5.33 0.21
N ARG A 25 2.26 -4.46 1.17
CA ARG A 25 1.59 -3.16 1.29
C ARG A 25 2.07 -2.20 0.20
N VAL A 26 1.30 -1.15 -0.05
CA VAL A 26 1.73 -0.01 -0.88
C VAL A 26 2.53 0.94 0.01
N ASN A 27 3.63 1.48 -0.50
CA ASN A 27 4.41 2.48 0.25
C ASN A 27 3.59 3.77 0.42
N PRO A 28 3.77 4.51 1.53
CA PRO A 28 3.02 5.75 1.77
C PRO A 28 3.08 6.75 0.60
N GLU A 29 4.23 6.87 -0.06
CA GLU A 29 4.42 7.78 -1.21
C GLU A 29 3.56 7.42 -2.44
N ASN A 30 3.27 6.12 -2.63
CA ASN A 30 2.42 5.66 -3.72
C ASN A 30 0.96 5.49 -3.32
N GLN A 31 0.63 5.54 -2.03
CA GLN A 31 -0.73 5.40 -1.53
C GLN A 31 -1.77 6.30 -2.22
N PRO A 32 -1.47 7.57 -2.61
CA PRO A 32 -2.42 8.41 -3.35
C PRO A 32 -2.85 7.86 -4.71
N LYS A 33 -2.04 6.99 -5.34
CA LYS A 33 -2.36 6.36 -6.62
C LYS A 33 -3.26 5.13 -6.47
N HIS A 34 -3.42 4.64 -5.24
CA HIS A 34 -4.24 3.47 -4.90
C HIS A 34 -5.41 3.92 -4.04
N PRO A 35 -6.57 4.28 -4.64
CA PRO A 35 -7.71 4.77 -3.89
C PRO A 35 -8.22 3.71 -2.91
N ASN A 36 -8.61 4.16 -1.72
CA ASN A 36 -9.27 3.28 -0.75
C ASN A 36 -10.61 2.79 -1.31
N LEU A 37 -10.97 1.55 -0.98
CA LEU A 37 -12.33 1.08 -1.25
C LEU A 37 -13.33 1.96 -0.49
N LYS A 38 -14.53 2.11 -1.07
CA LYS A 38 -15.64 2.73 -0.36
C LYS A 38 -15.87 1.99 0.96
N PRO A 39 -16.14 2.71 2.06
CA PRO A 39 -16.47 2.05 3.31
C PRO A 39 -17.68 1.14 3.08
N HIS A 40 -17.58 -0.09 3.56
CA HIS A 40 -18.72 -0.98 3.56
C HIS A 40 -19.74 -0.45 4.56
N LYS A 41 -20.98 -0.23 4.10
CA LYS A 41 -22.10 0.12 4.99
C LYS A 41 -22.84 -1.18 5.30
N HIS A 42 -22.70 -1.68 6.52
CA HIS A 42 -23.52 -2.80 6.98
C HIS A 42 -24.96 -2.33 7.18
N GLU A 43 -25.92 -3.16 6.75
CA GLU A 43 -27.32 -2.94 7.08
C GLU A 43 -27.57 -3.36 8.54
N PRO A 44 -28.42 -2.64 9.29
CA PRO A 44 -28.77 -3.05 10.65
C PRO A 44 -29.47 -4.42 10.65
N ASN A 45 -28.97 -5.36 11.45
CA ASN A 45 -29.46 -6.74 11.62
C ASN A 45 -29.12 -7.75 10.50
N ASP A 46 -28.07 -7.48 9.71
CA ASP A 46 -27.40 -8.50 8.88
C ASP A 46 -26.43 -9.37 9.71
#